data_AF-T1A1W8-F1
#
_entry.id   AF-T1A1W8-F1
#
_cell.length_a   1.000
_cell.length_b   1.000
_cell.length_c   1.000
_cell.angle_alpha   90.00
_cell.angle_beta   90.00
_cell.angle_gamma   90.00
#
_symmetry.space_group_name_H-M   'P 1'
#
loop_
_entity.id
_entity.type
_entity.pdbx_description
1 polymer ?
#
loop_
_entity_poly.entity_id
_entity_poly.type
_entity_poly.pdbx_seq_one_letter_code
_entity_poly.pdbx_strand_id
1 'polypeptide(L)'
;MIKFSVPLDVPRGTARRRYEENYRLMTKETGRLFLMAGDQKVEHLNDDFVGKSVASDDSSPNHLFEIAAKAPIGCFAAQLGLIARYAMDYRDVPYLIKLNSKTHLV
;
A
#
# COMPACT_ATOMS: atom_id res chain seq x y z
N MET A 1 -16.06 5.04 -18.52
CA MET A 1 -15.69 4.03 -17.50
C MET A 1 -14.89 2.94 -18.16
N ILE A 2 -13.77 2.54 -17.55
CA ILE A 2 -12.99 1.42 -18.05
C ILE A 2 -13.76 0.12 -17.81
N LYS A 3 -13.74 -0.75 -18.82
CA LYS A 3 -14.40 -2.05 -18.76
C LYS A 3 -13.37 -3.06 -18.25
N PHE A 4 -13.66 -3.71 -17.13
CA PHE A 4 -12.89 -4.81 -16.59
C PHE A 4 -13.82 -5.98 -16.24
N SER A 5 -13.26 -7.18 -16.26
CA SER A 5 -14.00 -8.39 -15.92
C SER A 5 -13.87 -8.68 -14.44
N VAL A 6 -14.99 -8.77 -13.73
CA VAL A 6 -14.97 -9.21 -12.33
C VAL A 6 -14.83 -10.74 -12.30
N PRO A 7 -13.78 -11.28 -11.62
CA PRO A 7 -13.58 -12.71 -11.47
C PRO A 7 -14.80 -13.47 -10.89
N LEU A 8 -14.89 -14.76 -11.17
CA LEU A 8 -16.05 -15.61 -10.78
C LEU A 8 -16.06 -15.96 -9.29
N ASP A 9 -14.91 -15.91 -8.64
CA ASP A 9 -14.73 -16.15 -7.20
C ASP A 9 -15.17 -14.96 -6.33
N VAL A 10 -15.43 -13.79 -6.93
CA VAL A 10 -16.04 -12.64 -6.24
C VAL A 10 -17.55 -12.88 -6.10
N PRO A 11 -18.09 -13.03 -4.87
CA PRO A 11 -19.51 -13.32 -4.67
C PRO A 11 -20.41 -12.22 -5.25
N ARG A 12 -21.59 -12.63 -5.73
CA ARG A 12 -22.61 -11.68 -6.21
C ARG A 12 -23.11 -10.78 -5.07
N GLY A 13 -23.79 -9.69 -5.45
CA GLY A 13 -24.33 -8.73 -4.49
C GLY A 13 -23.26 -7.73 -4.02
N THR A 14 -23.19 -7.50 -2.70
CA THR A 14 -22.38 -6.43 -2.11
C THR A 14 -20.87 -6.62 -2.28
N ALA A 15 -20.40 -7.87 -2.29
CA ALA A 15 -18.97 -8.18 -2.50
C ALA A 15 -18.50 -7.76 -3.90
N ARG A 16 -19.30 -8.03 -4.94
CA ARG A 16 -19.00 -7.58 -6.31
C ARG A 16 -18.91 -6.06 -6.41
N ARG A 17 -19.87 -5.34 -5.80
CA ARG A 17 -19.82 -3.87 -5.76
C ARG A 17 -18.55 -3.36 -5.09
N ARG A 18 -18.18 -3.93 -3.94
CA ARG A 18 -16.97 -3.53 -3.20
C ARG A 18 -15.68 -3.82 -3.96
N TYR A 19 -15.63 -4.96 -4.65
CA TYR A 19 -14.51 -5.29 -5.53
C TYR A 19 -14.33 -4.24 -6.63
N GLU A 20 -15.42 -3.85 -7.28
CA GLU A 20 -15.37 -2.83 -8.33
C GLU A 20 -14.99 -1.45 -7.79
N GLU A 21 -15.53 -1.05 -6.63
CA GLU A 21 -15.16 0.19 -5.93
C GLU A 21 -13.65 0.21 -5.61
N ASN A 22 -13.12 -0.86 -5.03
CA ASN A 22 -11.69 -0.98 -4.71
C ASN A 22 -10.82 -0.98 -5.98
N TYR A 23 -11.23 -1.69 -7.03
CA TYR A 23 -10.49 -1.73 -8.29
C TYR A 23 -10.38 -0.33 -8.90
N ARG A 24 -11.49 0.40 -8.94
CA ARG A 24 -11.54 1.78 -9.45
C ARG A 24 -10.70 2.74 -8.61
N LEU A 25 -10.81 2.64 -7.28
CA LEU A 25 -10.02 3.42 -6.34
C LEU A 25 -8.52 3.21 -6.56
N MET A 26 -8.05 1.96 -6.55
CA MET A 26 -6.63 1.61 -6.66
C MET A 26 -6.05 1.90 -8.05
N THR A 27 -6.87 1.89 -9.10
CA THR A 27 -6.41 2.15 -10.47
C THR A 27 -6.71 3.57 -10.95
N LYS A 28 -7.32 4.42 -10.11
CA LYS A 28 -7.76 5.77 -10.45
C LYS A 28 -8.56 5.84 -11.76
N GLU A 29 -9.48 4.88 -11.94
CA GLU A 29 -10.28 4.74 -13.18
C GLU A 29 -9.45 4.50 -14.46
N THR A 30 -8.15 4.18 -14.35
CA THR A 30 -7.25 3.99 -15.50
C THR A 30 -7.00 2.52 -15.86
N GLY A 31 -7.41 1.58 -14.99
CA GLY A 31 -7.11 0.15 -15.15
C GLY A 31 -5.62 -0.18 -14.98
N ARG A 32 -4.78 0.82 -14.66
CA ARG A 32 -3.36 0.66 -14.36
C ARG A 32 -3.14 0.92 -12.88
N LEU A 33 -2.31 0.10 -12.26
CA LEU A 33 -1.97 0.23 -10.84
C LEU A 33 -0.61 0.90 -10.69
N PHE A 34 -0.59 2.06 -10.03
CA PHE A 34 0.65 2.65 -9.51
C PHE A 34 0.73 2.39 -8.01
N LEU A 35 1.47 1.34 -7.63
CA LEU A 35 1.59 0.88 -6.25
C LEU A 35 2.88 1.42 -5.62
N MET A 36 2.77 1.97 -4.41
CA MET A 36 3.92 2.28 -3.57
C MET A 36 4.12 1.14 -2.56
N ALA A 37 5.29 0.52 -2.57
CA ALA A 37 5.68 -0.52 -1.64
C ALA A 37 6.36 0.11 -0.41
N GLY A 38 5.88 -0.21 0.79
CA GLY A 38 6.46 0.19 2.09
C GLY A 38 6.69 -1.00 3.02
N ASP A 39 6.77 -2.21 2.48
CA ASP A 39 6.95 -3.47 3.20
C ASP A 39 8.42 -3.81 3.51
N GLN A 40 9.36 -3.06 2.92
CA GLN A 40 10.81 -3.23 3.07
C GLN A 40 11.29 -3.22 4.52
N LYS A 41 10.61 -2.52 5.45
CA LYS A 41 11.00 -2.49 6.88
C LYS A 41 11.07 -3.87 7.53
N VAL A 42 10.24 -4.83 7.08
CA VAL A 42 10.27 -6.20 7.60
C VAL A 42 11.18 -7.09 6.76
N GLU A 43 11.28 -6.84 5.44
CA GLU A 43 12.07 -7.69 4.54
C GLU A 43 13.58 -7.41 4.65
N HIS A 44 13.96 -6.14 4.72
CA HIS A 44 15.35 -5.67 4.73
C HIS A 44 15.78 -5.07 6.08
N LEU A 45 14.95 -5.23 7.13
CA LEU A 45 15.19 -4.62 8.43
C LEU A 45 15.43 -3.10 8.28
N ASN A 46 16.55 -2.59 8.75
CA ASN A 46 16.89 -1.16 8.68
C ASN A 46 17.83 -0.81 7.52
N ASP A 47 18.23 -1.77 6.69
CA ASP A 47 19.27 -1.58 5.68
C ASP A 47 18.86 -0.53 4.64
N ASP A 48 17.56 -0.47 4.32
CA ASP A 48 16.99 0.50 3.39
C ASP A 48 16.66 1.86 4.03
N PHE A 49 16.69 1.96 5.36
CA PHE A 49 16.18 3.12 6.10
C PHE A 49 17.27 3.89 6.87
N VAL A 50 18.46 3.30 7.04
CA VAL A 50 19.57 3.88 7.80
C VAL A 50 20.88 3.59 7.07
N GLY A 51 21.56 4.64 6.60
CA GLY A 51 22.86 4.49 5.94
C GLY A 51 23.43 5.81 5.44
N LYS A 52 24.72 5.83 5.07
CA LYS A 52 25.39 7.05 4.57
C LYS A 52 24.78 7.60 3.28
N SER A 53 24.09 6.76 2.51
CA SER A 53 23.44 7.12 1.25
C SER A 53 21.92 7.20 1.36
N VAL A 54 21.36 7.11 2.57
CA VAL A 54 19.92 7.16 2.85
C VAL A 54 19.60 8.52 3.46
N ALA A 55 18.52 9.16 3.00
CA ALA A 55 18.09 10.43 3.57
C ALA A 55 17.76 10.25 5.06
N SER A 56 18.08 11.25 5.90
CA SER A 56 17.81 11.17 7.33
C SER A 56 16.34 10.90 7.65
N ASP A 57 15.45 11.41 6.80
CA ASP A 57 14.01 11.36 7.00
C ASP A 57 13.45 9.92 6.84
N ASP A 58 14.12 9.07 6.05
CA ASP A 58 13.73 7.65 5.85
C ASP A 58 13.88 6.80 7.11
N SER A 59 14.67 7.26 8.09
CA SER A 59 14.80 6.59 9.37
C SER A 59 13.48 6.55 10.15
N SER A 60 12.56 7.50 9.88
CA SER A 60 11.23 7.54 10.47
C SER A 60 10.22 6.75 9.62
N PRO A 61 9.53 5.74 10.18
CA PRO A 61 8.44 5.07 9.48
C PRO A 61 7.31 6.01 9.02
N ASN A 62 7.13 7.17 9.67
CA ASN A 62 6.13 8.16 9.29
C ASN A 62 6.37 8.72 7.88
N HIS A 63 7.63 8.80 7.46
CA HIS A 63 8.00 9.41 6.18
C HIS A 63 7.33 8.70 4.98
N LEU A 64 7.21 7.36 5.04
CA LEU A 64 6.52 6.57 4.02
C LEU A 64 5.05 6.99 3.87
N PHE A 65 4.37 7.32 4.98
CA PHE A 65 2.99 7.74 4.97
C PHE A 65 2.83 9.18 4.47
N GLU A 66 3.76 10.07 4.79
CA GLU A 66 3.78 11.43 4.24
C GLU A 66 3.94 11.42 2.71
N ILE A 67 4.81 10.56 2.18
CA ILE A 67 4.95 10.35 0.74
C ILE A 67 3.64 9.79 0.17
N ALA A 68 3.11 8.73 0.77
CA ALA A 68 1.88 8.08 0.28
C ALA A 68 0.68 9.05 0.22
N ALA A 69 0.58 9.99 1.16
CA ALA A 69 -0.48 10.99 1.20
C ALA A 69 -0.31 12.12 0.16
N LYS A 70 0.91 12.40 -0.29
CA LYS A 70 1.21 13.48 -1.26
C LYS A 70 1.39 12.97 -2.69
N ALA A 71 1.82 11.71 -2.86
CA ALA A 71 2.15 11.13 -4.15
C ALA A 71 0.89 10.72 -4.91
N PRO A 72 0.90 10.74 -6.26
CA PRO A 72 -0.24 10.34 -7.07
C PRO A 72 -0.41 8.81 -7.17
N ILE A 73 -0.15 8.08 -6.09
CA ILE A 73 -0.24 6.62 -6.04
C ILE A 73 -1.70 6.13 -6.08
N GLY A 74 -1.89 4.91 -6.54
CA GLY A 74 -3.17 4.21 -6.49
C GLY A 74 -3.43 3.58 -5.13
N CYS A 75 -2.39 2.98 -4.53
CA CYS A 75 -2.44 2.48 -3.15
C CYS A 75 -1.04 2.37 -2.54
N PHE A 76 -0.99 2.38 -1.22
CA PHE A 76 0.20 2.12 -0.42
C PHE A 76 0.13 0.72 0.20
N ALA A 77 1.11 -0.13 -0.11
CA ALA A 77 1.21 -1.50 0.37
C ALA A 77 2.17 -1.60 1.56
N ALA A 78 1.68 -2.03 2.72
CA ALA A 78 2.49 -2.22 3.91
C ALA A 78 1.88 -3.27 4.87
N GLN A 79 2.62 -3.69 5.90
CA GLN A 79 2.13 -4.63 6.89
C GLN A 79 1.02 -4.02 7.77
N LEU A 80 0.07 -4.87 8.19
CA LEU A 80 -1.06 -4.45 9.02
C LEU A 80 -0.63 -3.68 10.28
N GLY A 81 0.42 -4.15 10.98
CA GLY A 81 0.90 -3.50 12.19
C GLY A 81 1.47 -2.10 11.96
N LEU A 82 2.08 -1.86 10.80
CA LEU A 82 2.58 -0.54 10.43
C LEU A 82 1.41 0.38 10.05
N ILE A 83 0.49 -0.10 9.23
CA ILE A 83 -0.72 0.65 8.84
C ILE A 83 -1.54 1.03 10.09
N ALA A 84 -1.77 0.09 11.00
CA ALA A 84 -2.57 0.33 12.21
C ALA A 84 -2.00 1.43 13.13
N ARG A 85 -0.69 1.70 13.07
CA ARG A 85 -0.05 2.76 13.87
C ARG A 85 -0.22 4.16 13.31
N TYR A 86 -0.33 4.31 11.99
CA TYR A 86 -0.26 5.61 11.33
C TYR A 86 -1.51 5.96 10.51
N ALA A 87 -2.33 4.99 10.08
CA ALA A 87 -3.46 5.23 9.17
C ALA A 87 -4.52 6.20 9.71
N MET A 88 -4.60 6.39 11.04
CA MET A 88 -5.49 7.38 11.63
C MET A 88 -5.13 8.83 11.29
N ASP A 89 -3.86 9.10 10.98
CA ASP A 89 -3.36 10.41 10.57
C ASP A 89 -3.37 10.56 9.03
N TYR A 90 -3.51 9.45 8.28
CA TYR A 90 -3.47 9.40 6.82
C TYR A 90 -4.68 8.66 6.22
N ARG A 91 -5.89 9.04 6.65
CA ARG A 91 -7.15 8.30 6.38
C ARG A 91 -7.52 8.20 4.90
N ASP A 92 -7.04 9.13 4.08
CA ASP A 92 -7.38 9.20 2.65
C ASP A 92 -6.46 8.34 1.77
N VAL A 93 -5.41 7.74 2.35
CA VAL A 93 -4.50 6.85 1.61
C VAL A 93 -5.20 5.51 1.37
N PRO A 94 -5.31 5.03 0.12
CA PRO A 94 -5.80 3.68 -0.15
C PRO A 94 -4.73 2.66 0.27
N TYR A 95 -5.09 1.77 1.20
CA TYR A 95 -4.15 0.78 1.73
C TYR A 95 -4.33 -0.60 1.10
N LEU A 96 -3.20 -1.25 0.79
CA LEU A 96 -3.13 -2.67 0.48
C LEU A 96 -2.36 -3.39 1.60
N ILE A 97 -3.04 -4.29 2.31
CA ILE A 97 -2.43 -4.98 3.45
C ILE A 97 -1.56 -6.13 2.97
N LYS A 98 -0.26 -6.05 3.23
CA LYS A 98 0.69 -7.15 3.01
C LYS A 98 0.53 -8.17 4.15
N LEU A 99 -0.05 -9.33 3.83
CA LEU A 99 -0.39 -10.37 4.82
C LEU A 99 0.81 -11.19 5.31
N ASN A 100 1.84 -11.35 4.49
CA ASN A 100 3.03 -12.12 4.81
C ASN A 100 4.30 -11.27 4.65
N SER A 101 5.31 -11.51 5.47
CA SER A 101 6.64 -10.95 5.32
C SER A 101 7.66 -11.89 5.94
N LYS A 102 8.89 -11.83 5.44
CA LYS A 102 10.01 -12.64 5.91
C LYS A 102 11.26 -11.77 5.85
N THR A 103 12.07 -11.79 6.89
CA THR A 103 13.37 -11.11 6.87
C THR A 103 14.33 -11.85 5.93
N HIS A 104 15.29 -11.13 5.36
CA HIS A 104 16.38 -11.76 4.62
C HIS A 104 17.35 -12.59 5.48
N LEU A 105 17.19 -12.60 6.81
CA LEU A 105 18.12 -13.27 7.73
C LEU A 105 17.94 -14.79 7.84
N VAL A 106 16.74 -15.36 7.63
CA VAL A 106 16.50 -16.81 7.48
C VAL A 106 15.17 -17.05 6.81
#